data_AF-A0A1Y3YJV4-F1
#
_entry.id   AF-A0A1Y3YJV4-F1
#
_cell.length_a   1.000
_cell.length_b   1.000
_cell.length_c   1.000
_cell.angle_alpha   90.00
_cell.angle_beta   90.00
_cell.angle_gamma   90.00
#
_symmetry.space_group_name_H-M   'P 1'
#
loop_
_entity.id
_entity.type
_entity.pdbx_description
1 polymer ?
#
loop_
_entity_poly.entity_id
_entity_poly.type
_entity_poly.pdbx_seq_one_letter_code
_entity_poly.pdbx_strand_id
1 'polypeptide(L)'
;MDLRLLLRTLREMTDINELTPMLVNSLIERIEVHNNDKSGGHCYVKVDIYFTAAGMIDIPTEQEILAMMKEIRENPQDFRFVA
;
A
#
# COMPACT_ATOMS: atom_id res chain seq x y z
N MET A 1 11.67 8.06 -3.73
CA MET A 1 11.05 7.26 -2.65
C MET A 1 12.01 6.14 -2.29
N ASP A 2 12.43 6.03 -1.03
CA ASP A 2 13.29 4.94 -0.57
C ASP A 2 12.40 3.75 -0.20
N LEU A 3 12.47 2.67 -0.98
CA LEU A 3 11.73 1.43 -0.72
C LEU A 3 12.01 0.88 0.69
N ARG A 4 13.21 1.12 1.24
CA ARG A 4 13.56 0.70 2.61
C ARG A 4 12.81 1.49 3.65
N LEU A 5 12.57 2.79 3.42
CA LEU A 5 11.78 3.63 4.31
C LEU A 5 10.32 3.21 4.28
N LEU A 6 9.78 2.93 3.09
CA LEU A 6 8.41 2.43 2.92
C LEU A 6 8.19 1.09 3.63
N LEU A 7 9.07 0.12 3.39
CA LEU A 7 8.98 -1.20 4.02
C LEU A 7 9.19 -1.13 5.54
N ARG A 8 10.04 -0.22 6.04
CA ARG A 8 10.18 0.04 7.48
C ARG A 8 8.87 0.55 8.08
N THR A 9 8.27 1.58 7.48
CA THR A 9 7.01 2.16 7.94
C THR A 9 5.89 1.12 7.95
N LEU A 10 5.79 0.28 6.91
CA LEU A 10 4.79 -0.78 6.84
C LEU A 10 5.04 -1.90 7.86
N ARG A 11 6.31 -2.24 8.13
CA ARG A 11 6.69 -3.29 9.09
C ARG A 11 6.55 -2.88 10.56
N GLU A 12 6.77 -1.60 10.88
CA GLU A 12 6.50 -1.08 12.24
C GLU A 12 4.99 -1.06 12.55
N MET A 13 4.15 -1.24 11.52
CA MET A 13 2.69 -1.20 11.61
C MET A 13 2.05 -2.58 11.44
N THR A 14 2.71 -3.69 11.78
CA THR A 14 2.27 -5.09 11.54
C THR A 14 0.89 -5.53 12.09
N ASP A 15 0.10 -4.62 12.66
CA ASP A 15 -1.33 -4.81 12.99
C ASP A 15 -2.20 -3.73 12.31
N ILE A 16 -2.02 -3.49 11.01
CA ILE A 16 -2.94 -2.64 10.23
C ILE A 16 -4.29 -3.37 10.10
N ASN A 17 -5.16 -3.22 11.08
CA ASN A 17 -6.57 -3.62 10.95
C ASN A 17 -7.36 -2.60 10.11
N GLU A 18 -6.86 -1.37 10.01
CA GLU A 18 -7.50 -0.28 9.27
C GLU A 18 -6.49 0.57 8.51
N LEU A 19 -6.85 0.95 7.29
CA LEU A 19 -6.11 1.94 6.50
C LEU A 19 -6.30 3.33 7.11
N THR A 20 -5.40 3.70 8.03
CA THR A 20 -5.42 5.05 8.63
C THR A 20 -5.07 6.11 7.59
N PRO A 21 -5.55 7.37 7.74
CA PRO A 21 -5.21 8.45 6.82
C PRO A 21 -3.69 8.67 6.68
N MET A 22 -2.93 8.46 7.77
CA MET A 22 -1.48 8.54 7.77
C MET A 22 -0.83 7.47 6.89
N LEU A 23 -1.33 6.23 7.00
CA LEU A 23 -0.90 5.10 6.18
C LEU A 23 -1.21 5.34 4.70
N VAL A 24 -2.44 5.73 4.41
CA VAL A 24 -2.89 6.01 3.04
C VAL A 24 -2.05 7.12 2.41
N ASN A 25 -1.80 8.21 3.13
CA ASN A 25 -0.95 9.31 2.63
C ASN A 25 0.50 8.87 2.37
N SER A 26 1.01 7.92 3.14
CA SER A 26 2.38 7.39 2.95
C SER A 26 2.46 6.46 1.73
N LEU A 27 1.36 5.78 1.40
CA LEU A 27 1.27 4.86 0.26
C LEU A 27 1.01 5.59 -1.07
N ILE A 28 0.43 6.79 -1.05
CA ILE A 28 0.13 7.56 -2.27
C ILE A 28 1.40 8.26 -2.75
N GLU A 29 1.80 7.95 -4.00
CA GLU A 29 2.88 8.66 -4.70
C GLU A 29 2.40 10.04 -5.17
N ARG A 30 1.22 10.09 -5.82
CA ARG A 30 0.59 11.33 -6.29
C ARG A 30 -0.90 11.13 -6.61
N ILE A 31 -1.64 12.23 -6.62
CA ILE A 31 -3.05 12.29 -7.05
C ILE A 31 -3.12 13.24 -8.25
N GLU A 32 -3.54 12.74 -9.41
CA GLU A 32 -3.82 13.55 -10.59
C GLU A 32 -5.32 13.81 -10.68
N VAL A 33 -5.70 15.08 -10.57
CA VAL A 33 -7.08 15.54 -10.73
C VAL A 33 -7.21 16.13 -12.14
N HIS A 34 -8.07 15.53 -12.95
CA HIS A 34 -8.31 15.98 -14.33
C HIS A 34 -9.33 17.12 -14.36
N ASN A 35 -9.39 17.80 -15.50
CA ASN A 35 -10.47 18.76 -15.74
C ASN A 35 -11.82 18.06 -15.76
N ASN A 36 -12.88 18.82 -15.49
CA ASN A 36 -14.22 18.25 -15.53
C ASN A 36 -14.61 17.85 -16.95
N ASP A 37 -15.15 16.65 -17.07
CA ASP A 37 -15.91 16.25 -18.24
C ASP A 37 -17.36 16.67 -18.06
N LYS A 38 -17.87 17.39 -19.06
CA LYS A 38 -19.24 17.89 -19.12
C LYS A 38 -19.98 17.18 -20.24
N SER A 39 -20.17 15.89 -20.09
CA SER A 39 -21.04 15.09 -20.96
C SER A 39 -22.40 14.88 -20.31
N GLY A 40 -23.50 15.17 -21.02
CA GLY A 40 -24.85 14.75 -20.63
C GLY A 40 -25.51 15.51 -19.46
N GLY A 41 -25.08 16.74 -19.16
CA GLY A 41 -25.68 17.57 -18.09
C GLY A 41 -25.17 17.28 -16.67
N HIS A 42 -24.28 16.29 -16.54
CA HIS A 42 -23.56 16.00 -15.30
C HIS A 42 -22.10 16.42 -15.44
N CYS A 43 -21.50 16.84 -14.33
CA CYS A 43 -20.12 17.29 -14.26
C CYS A 43 -19.31 16.24 -13.50
N TYR A 44 -18.45 15.50 -14.20
CA TYR A 44 -17.58 14.48 -13.60
C TYR A 44 -16.15 14.97 -13.58
N VAL A 45 -15.43 14.73 -12.48
CA VAL A 45 -13.99 14.98 -12.39
C VAL A 45 -13.31 13.64 -12.23
N LYS A 46 -12.48 13.27 -13.21
CA LYS A 46 -11.66 12.07 -13.10
C LYS A 46 -10.51 12.33 -12.14
N VAL A 47 -10.26 11.39 -11.23
CA VAL A 47 -9.11 11.42 -10.32
C VAL A 47 -8.34 10.12 -10.49
N ASP A 48 -7.06 10.22 -10.85
CA ASP A 48 -6.15 9.09 -10.90
C ASP A 48 -5.23 9.13 -9.65
N ILE A 49 -5.21 8.05 -8.87
CA ILE A 49 -4.38 7.92 -7.68
C ILE A 49 -3.26 6.93 -8.00
N TYR A 50 -2.02 7.38 -7.85
CA TYR A 50 -0.83 6.58 -8.06
C TYR A 50 -0.29 6.17 -6.70
N PHE A 51 -0.15 4.86 -6.46
CA PHE A 51 0.42 4.33 -5.24
C PHE A 51 1.91 4.04 -5.44
N THR A 52 2.70 4.38 -4.42
CA THR A 52 4.11 4.01 -4.35
C THR A 52 4.20 2.48 -4.31
N ALA A 53 5.19 1.93 -5.02
CA ALA A 53 5.46 0.49 -5.09
C ALA A 53 4.35 -0.37 -5.72
N ALA A 54 3.33 0.23 -6.33
CA ALA A 54 2.36 -0.51 -7.14
C ALA A 54 3.06 -1.26 -8.27
N GLY A 55 2.84 -2.58 -8.35
CA GLY A 55 3.49 -3.45 -9.33
C GLY A 55 4.93 -3.87 -8.98
N MET A 56 5.46 -3.51 -7.79
CA MET A 56 6.74 -4.04 -7.32
C MET A 56 6.65 -5.46 -6.76
N ILE A 57 5.46 -5.89 -6.35
CA ILE A 57 5.19 -7.21 -5.80
C ILE A 57 3.97 -7.76 -6.54
N ASP A 58 4.03 -9.03 -6.95
CA ASP A 58 2.85 -9.73 -7.43
C ASP A 58 1.84 -9.86 -6.30
N ILE A 59 0.56 -9.68 -6.61
CA ILE A 59 -0.50 -9.81 -5.60
C ILE A 59 -0.50 -11.27 -5.13
N PRO A 60 -0.12 -11.54 -3.86
CA PRO A 60 -0.06 -12.91 -3.39
C PRO A 60 -1.46 -13.50 -3.32
N THR A 61 -1.56 -14.78 -3.62
CA THR A 61 -2.75 -15.57 -3.41
C THR A 61 -3.05 -15.70 -1.92
N GLU A 62 -4.30 -16.02 -1.57
CA GLU A 62 -4.70 -16.26 -0.17
C GLU A 62 -3.81 -17.31 0.51
N GLN A 63 -3.44 -18.36 -0.21
CA GLN A 63 -2.59 -19.44 0.31
C GLN A 63 -1.18 -18.93 0.64
N GLU A 64 -0.60 -18.10 -0.23
CA GLU A 64 0.69 -17.47 0.00
C GLU A 64 0.62 -16.50 1.18
N ILE A 65 -0.46 -15.72 1.32
CA ILE A 65 -0.68 -14.84 2.47
C ILE A 65 -0.72 -15.66 3.77
N LEU A 66 -1.50 -16.74 3.83
CA LEU A 66 -1.61 -17.59 5.01
C LEU A 66 -0.28 -18.27 5.36
N ALA A 67 0.47 -18.72 4.34
CA ALA A 67 1.79 -19.31 4.53
C ALA A 67 2.79 -18.29 5.08
N MET A 68 2.85 -17.08 4.52
CA MET A 68 3.70 -15.99 5.00
C MET A 68 3.35 -15.58 6.44
N MET A 69 2.05 -15.45 6.76
CA MET A 69 1.61 -15.14 8.13
C MET A 69 2.03 -16.22 9.13
N LYS A 70 1.94 -17.49 8.74
CA LYS A 70 2.39 -18.61 9.56
C LYS A 70 3.91 -18.58 9.76
N GLU A 71 4.68 -18.36 8.70
CA GLU A 71 6.14 -18.30 8.73
C GLU A 71 6.64 -17.15 9.62
N ILE A 72 6.04 -15.96 9.50
CA ILE A 72 6.34 -14.80 10.36
C ILE A 72 6.05 -15.10 11.83
N ARG A 73 4.95 -15.81 12.11
CA ARG A 73 4.57 -16.19 13.47
C ARG A 73 5.49 -17.25 14.06
N GLU A 74 5.93 -18.21 13.26
CA GLU A 74 6.82 -19.30 13.67
C GLU A 74 8.27 -18.81 13.84
N ASN A 75 8.73 -17.88 13.00
CA ASN A 75 10.09 -17.36 13.08
C ASN A 75 10.18 -15.82 13.04
N PRO A 76 9.62 -15.10 14.02
CA PRO A 76 9.53 -13.63 14.00
C PRO A 76 10.90 -12.93 13.99
N GLN A 77 11.99 -13.62 14.37
CA GLN A 77 13.34 -13.06 14.38
C GLN A 77 13.94 -12.94 12.98
N ASP A 78 13.62 -13.85 12.05
CA ASP A 78 14.05 -13.76 10.64
C ASP A 78 13.38 -12.58 9.94
N PHE A 79 12.19 -12.23 10.44
CA PHE A 79 11.44 -11.08 10.02
C PHE A 79 11.60 -9.88 10.96
N ARG A 80 12.69 -9.82 11.75
CA ARG A 80 13.12 -8.55 12.34
C ARG A 80 13.95 -7.76 11.35
N PHE A 81 13.71 -6.45 11.30
CA PHE A 81 14.65 -5.55 10.66
C PHE A 81 15.91 -5.48 11.53
N VAL A 82 17.05 -5.93 10.99
CA VAL A 82 18.37 -5.73 11.60
C VAL A 82 18.97 -4.50 10.94
N ALA A 83 19.26 -3.48 11.75
CA ALA A 83 19.82 -2.20 11.31
C ALA A 83 21.30 -2.33 10.95
#